data_AF-A0A2G5TVU2-F1
#
_entry.id   AF-A0A2G5TVU2-F1
#
_cell.length_a   1.000
_cell.length_b   1.000
_cell.length_c   1.000
_cell.angle_alpha   90.00
_cell.angle_beta   90.00
_cell.angle_gamma   90.00
#
_symmetry.space_group_name_H-M   'P 1'
#
loop_
_entity.id
_entity.type
_entity.pdbx_description
1 polymer ?
#
loop_
_entity_poly.entity_id
_entity_poly.type
_entity_poly.pdbx_seq_one_letter_code
_entity_poly.pdbx_strand_id
1 'polypeptide(L)'
;MSYLYNLIIFRALASLVKLAYTVNTNSSTDTRTNVQRSIVLLTAEWPTTGANLNTSYVKKAFDDYGVNLLVVGFNLTDTEKSKLIRGASADQWYNAVNTVTTNNDAVATFVNPYYFNDKSATNFWCPMYPVHPTSSDNSSFTFQEPYNYDGPYSTDGQWTVPFDGQTGRYCNFANNQYTINRPDNADGMTVTVFYELEAGKDFLNFYDASNNLIASFTGYDISSSSFYTATPVLTARFTSDNQSVFRGFNVNIKPHPTS
;
A
#
# COMPACT_ATOMS: atom_id res chain seq x y z
N MET A 1 20.56 31.46 5.11
CA MET A 1 20.81 30.70 3.86
C MET A 1 20.05 29.37 3.78
N SER A 2 19.78 28.65 4.88
CA SER A 2 19.11 27.32 4.83
C SER A 2 17.65 27.33 4.36
N TYR A 3 16.88 28.39 4.65
CA TYR A 3 15.46 28.47 4.28
C TYR A 3 15.20 28.48 2.76
N LEU A 4 16.09 29.11 1.98
CA LEU A 4 15.98 29.19 0.52
C LEU A 4 16.26 27.84 -0.16
N TYR A 5 17.27 27.10 0.31
CA TYR A 5 17.62 25.78 -0.21
C TYR A 5 16.50 24.75 -0.01
N ASN A 6 15.84 24.77 1.16
CA ASN A 6 14.71 23.87 1.44
C ASN A 6 13.55 24.07 0.48
N LEU A 7 13.22 25.34 0.19
CA LEU A 7 12.14 25.68 -0.72
C LEU A 7 12.44 25.19 -2.15
N ILE A 8 13.71 25.18 -2.56
CA ILE A 8 14.14 24.72 -3.88
C ILE A 8 13.97 23.20 -4.02
N ILE A 9 14.44 22.40 -3.06
CA ILE A 9 14.31 20.92 -3.13
C ILE A 9 12.84 20.51 -3.19
N PHE A 10 11.98 21.09 -2.37
CA PHE A 10 10.57 20.72 -2.31
C PHE A 10 9.79 21.16 -3.55
N ARG A 11 10.06 22.37 -4.07
CA ARG A 11 9.49 22.81 -5.34
C ARG A 11 10.00 21.98 -6.51
N ALA A 12 11.28 21.59 -6.48
CA ALA A 12 11.86 20.73 -7.50
C ALA A 12 11.21 19.34 -7.48
N LEU A 13 11.03 18.72 -6.31
CA LEU A 13 10.34 17.43 -6.18
C LEU A 13 8.89 17.50 -6.70
N ALA A 14 8.12 18.49 -6.26
CA ALA A 14 6.74 18.67 -6.72
C ALA A 14 6.66 18.93 -8.24
N SER A 15 7.60 19.70 -8.79
CA SER A 15 7.66 19.99 -10.23
C SER A 15 8.15 18.79 -11.04
N LEU A 16 9.07 17.99 -10.50
CA LEU A 16 9.60 16.79 -11.12
C LEU A 16 8.51 15.73 -11.31
N VAL A 17 7.67 15.50 -10.29
CA VAL A 17 6.53 14.57 -10.41
C VAL A 17 5.64 14.98 -11.58
N LYS A 18 5.26 16.25 -11.63
CA LYS A 18 4.42 16.80 -12.71
C LYS A 18 5.06 16.66 -14.09
N LEU A 19 6.38 16.87 -14.20
CA LEU A 19 7.12 16.76 -15.46
C LEU A 19 7.28 15.30 -15.92
N ALA A 20 7.69 14.42 -15.01
CA ALA A 20 8.05 13.05 -15.31
C ALA A 20 6.81 12.15 -15.50
N TYR A 21 5.71 12.49 -14.83
CA TYR A 21 4.51 11.67 -14.79
C TYR A 21 3.30 12.52 -15.15
N THR A 22 3.23 13.08 -16.36
CA THR A 22 1.92 13.54 -16.85
C THR A 22 1.07 12.32 -17.12
N VAL A 23 0.14 12.01 -16.22
CA VAL A 23 -0.82 10.90 -16.36
C VAL A 23 -1.69 11.27 -17.55
N ASN A 24 -1.39 10.67 -18.71
CA ASN A 24 -2.21 10.93 -19.87
C ASN A 24 -3.54 10.19 -19.66
N THR A 25 -4.61 10.95 -19.51
CA THR A 25 -5.98 10.41 -19.42
C THR A 25 -6.49 9.94 -20.78
N ASN A 26 -5.70 10.17 -21.84
CA ASN A 26 -5.98 9.72 -23.20
C ASN A 26 -5.65 8.22 -23.32
N SER A 27 -6.66 7.43 -23.69
CA SER A 27 -6.58 5.97 -23.84
C SER A 27 -5.61 5.48 -24.92
N SER A 28 -4.97 6.39 -25.66
CA SER A 28 -4.12 6.14 -26.82
C SER A 28 -2.61 6.28 -26.56
N THR A 29 -2.19 6.73 -25.37
CA THR A 29 -0.76 6.89 -25.05
C THR A 29 -0.37 6.03 -23.86
N ASP A 30 0.67 5.22 -24.05
CA ASP A 30 1.27 4.25 -23.14
C ASP A 30 1.87 4.85 -21.85
N THR A 31 1.10 5.55 -21.03
CA THR A 31 1.37 5.43 -19.59
C THR A 31 0.87 4.06 -19.21
N ARG A 32 1.78 3.08 -19.01
CA ARG A 32 1.42 1.73 -18.58
C ARG A 32 0.44 1.87 -17.42
N THR A 33 -0.81 1.54 -17.67
CA THR A 33 -1.88 1.94 -16.76
C THR A 33 -1.66 1.29 -15.43
N ASN A 34 -1.07 0.09 -15.37
CA ASN A 34 -0.93 -0.82 -14.22
C ASN A 34 0.53 -0.94 -13.72
N VAL A 35 1.22 0.17 -13.43
CA VAL A 35 2.61 0.11 -12.93
C VAL A 35 2.79 0.84 -11.61
N GLN A 36 3.65 0.28 -10.77
CA GLN A 36 4.22 0.97 -9.63
C GLN A 36 5.20 2.05 -10.13
N ARG A 37 5.03 3.28 -9.63
CA ARG A 37 5.79 4.47 -9.99
C ARG A 37 6.47 5.01 -8.75
N SER A 38 7.77 5.24 -8.84
CA SER A 38 8.53 5.81 -7.74
C SER A 38 9.56 6.81 -8.23
N ILE A 39 9.92 7.74 -7.35
CA ILE A 39 11.10 8.59 -7.45
C ILE A 39 12.06 8.17 -6.36
N VAL A 40 13.30 7.91 -6.74
CA VAL A 40 14.39 7.68 -5.81
C VAL A 40 15.25 8.95 -5.76
N LEU A 41 15.23 9.63 -4.62
CA LEU A 41 16.09 10.79 -4.35
C LEU A 41 17.37 10.30 -3.67
N LEU A 42 18.48 10.37 -4.37
CA LEU A 42 19.81 10.12 -3.80
C LEU A 42 20.38 11.43 -3.27
N THR A 43 20.87 11.43 -2.02
CA THR A 43 21.44 12.65 -1.41
C THR A 43 22.61 12.34 -0.48
N ALA A 44 23.62 13.21 -0.49
CA ALA A 44 24.77 13.16 0.43
C ALA A 44 24.61 14.09 1.64
N GLU A 45 23.55 14.90 1.66
CA GLU A 45 23.23 15.84 2.74
C GLU A 45 21.71 15.93 2.94
N TRP A 46 21.25 16.28 4.14
CA TRP A 46 19.83 16.54 4.38
C TRP A 46 19.65 17.81 5.22
N PRO A 47 18.73 18.72 4.88
CA PRO A 47 18.66 19.96 5.63
C PRO A 47 18.22 19.71 7.09
N THR A 48 18.96 20.28 8.04
CA THR A 48 18.71 20.07 9.48
C THR A 48 17.67 21.02 10.06
N THR A 49 17.39 22.13 9.36
CA THR A 49 16.38 23.13 9.71
C THR A 49 15.37 23.22 8.57
N GLY A 50 14.07 23.13 8.87
CA GLY A 50 13.01 23.35 7.86
C GLY A 50 12.84 22.23 6.82
N ALA A 51 13.52 21.09 6.96
CA ALA A 51 13.33 19.93 6.10
C ALA A 51 12.05 19.16 6.49
N ASN A 52 10.90 19.60 5.99
CA ASN A 52 9.64 18.88 6.18
C ASN A 52 9.03 18.46 4.85
N LEU A 53 9.18 17.19 4.49
CA LEU A 53 8.48 16.59 3.34
C LEU A 53 6.99 16.39 3.58
N ASN A 54 6.51 16.47 4.84
CA ASN A 54 5.09 16.39 5.18
C ASN A 54 4.37 17.74 5.00
N THR A 55 4.91 18.62 4.15
CA THR A 55 4.16 19.81 3.75
C THR A 55 3.01 19.37 2.83
N SER A 56 1.86 20.04 2.98
CA SER A 56 0.64 19.70 2.24
C SER A 56 0.82 19.70 0.73
N TYR A 57 1.73 20.52 0.18
CA TYR A 57 1.93 20.59 -1.27
C TYR A 57 2.85 19.52 -1.86
N VAL A 58 3.90 19.08 -1.14
CA VAL A 58 4.80 18.02 -1.66
C VAL A 58 4.06 16.69 -1.65
N LYS A 59 3.47 16.32 -0.51
CA LYS A 59 2.68 15.09 -0.41
C LYS A 59 1.57 15.07 -1.44
N LYS A 60 0.78 16.15 -1.53
CA LYS A 60 -0.31 16.26 -2.51
C LYS A 60 0.20 16.11 -3.94
N ALA A 61 1.36 16.68 -4.30
CA ALA A 61 1.92 16.50 -5.64
C ALA A 61 2.32 15.04 -5.95
N PHE A 62 2.71 14.25 -4.95
CA PHE A 62 2.98 12.81 -5.16
C PHE A 62 1.68 12.00 -5.20
N ASP A 63 0.74 12.29 -4.29
CA ASP A 63 -0.58 11.65 -4.24
C ASP A 63 -1.36 11.89 -5.54
N ASP A 64 -1.44 13.13 -6.03
CA ASP A 64 -2.22 13.52 -7.24
C ASP A 64 -1.77 12.80 -8.53
N TYR A 65 -0.57 12.22 -8.52
CA TYR A 65 0.01 11.53 -9.68
C TYR A 65 0.26 10.04 -9.41
N GLY A 66 -0.12 9.55 -8.22
CA GLY A 66 0.15 8.20 -7.76
C GLY A 66 1.62 7.83 -7.90
N VAL A 67 2.52 8.62 -7.32
CA VAL A 67 3.97 8.37 -7.32
C VAL A 67 4.47 8.20 -5.90
N ASN A 68 5.31 7.20 -5.68
CA ASN A 68 5.95 6.92 -4.40
C ASN A 68 7.31 7.62 -4.27
N LEU A 69 7.69 8.04 -3.06
CA LEU A 69 9.01 8.63 -2.79
C LEU A 69 9.87 7.69 -1.93
N LEU A 70 11.09 7.44 -2.38
CA LEU A 70 12.18 6.89 -1.57
C LEU A 70 13.32 7.90 -1.51
N VAL A 71 13.76 8.26 -0.31
CA VAL A 71 14.97 9.06 -0.11
C VAL A 71 16.10 8.18 0.40
N VAL A 72 17.20 8.11 -0.35
CA VAL A 72 18.41 7.37 0.03
C VAL A 72 19.49 8.39 0.39
N GLY A 73 19.72 8.55 1.68
CA GLY A 73 20.87 9.28 2.21
C GLY A 73 22.15 8.46 2.08
N PHE A 74 23.28 9.13 1.83
CA PHE A 74 24.60 8.54 1.91
C PHE A 74 25.45 9.31 2.92
N ASN A 75 25.89 8.59 3.96
CA ASN A 75 26.77 9.10 5.00
C ASN A 75 26.24 10.36 5.72
N LEU A 76 24.91 10.43 5.92
CA LEU A 76 24.29 11.54 6.67
C LEU A 76 24.71 11.51 8.14
N THR A 77 24.91 12.70 8.73
CA THR A 77 25.11 12.85 10.17
C THR A 77 23.86 12.44 10.96
N ASP A 78 24.01 12.15 12.26
CA ASP A 78 22.86 11.78 13.11
C ASP A 78 21.77 12.87 13.13
N THR A 79 22.17 14.14 13.08
CA THR A 79 21.22 15.25 13.04
C THR A 79 20.42 15.22 11.75
N GLU A 80 21.08 15.05 10.60
CA GLU A 80 20.44 14.97 9.29
C GLU A 80 19.52 13.75 9.19
N LYS A 81 20.01 12.58 9.62
CA LYS A 81 19.25 11.34 9.68
C LYS A 81 17.97 11.50 10.51
N SER A 82 18.04 12.14 11.68
CA SER A 82 16.88 12.37 12.55
C SER A 82 15.81 13.27 11.92
N LYS A 83 16.20 14.13 10.97
CA LYS A 83 15.27 15.00 10.24
C LYS A 83 14.68 14.31 9.01
N LEU A 84 15.44 13.41 8.38
CA LEU A 84 14.98 12.65 7.23
C LEU A 84 14.08 11.47 7.63
N ILE A 85 14.54 10.65 8.57
CA ILE A 85 13.89 9.42 9.02
C ILE A 85 13.22 9.70 10.36
N ARG A 86 11.93 10.00 10.32
CA ARG A 86 11.16 10.44 11.51
C ARG A 86 10.33 9.32 12.13
N GLY A 87 10.10 8.25 11.40
CA GLY A 87 9.33 7.09 11.85
C GLY A 87 7.82 7.27 11.67
N ALA A 88 7.07 6.19 11.91
CA ALA A 88 5.62 6.13 11.66
C ALA A 88 4.80 7.10 12.53
N SER A 89 5.28 7.46 13.72
CA SER A 89 4.60 8.39 14.63
C SER A 89 4.63 9.85 14.19
N ALA A 90 5.34 10.17 13.11
CA ALA A 90 5.55 11.54 12.62
C ALA A 90 4.86 11.82 11.27
N ASP A 91 3.81 11.07 10.92
CA ASP A 91 3.07 11.19 9.65
C ASP A 91 3.96 11.04 8.39
N GLN A 92 5.02 10.23 8.47
CA GLN A 92 5.92 10.00 7.35
C GLN A 92 5.19 9.22 6.24
N TRP A 93 5.04 9.84 5.06
CA TRP A 93 4.36 9.26 3.89
C TRP A 93 5.32 8.68 2.83
N TYR A 94 6.63 8.83 3.05
CA TYR A 94 7.69 8.39 2.12
C TYR A 94 8.61 7.38 2.80
N ASN A 95 9.28 6.54 2.01
CA ASN A 95 10.34 5.67 2.53
C ASN A 95 11.66 6.43 2.58
N ALA A 96 12.48 6.16 3.61
CA ALA A 96 13.80 6.76 3.71
C ALA A 96 14.80 5.85 4.42
N VAL A 97 16.02 5.86 3.91
CA VAL A 97 17.16 5.12 4.48
C VAL A 97 18.40 6.01 4.48
N ASN A 98 19.37 5.70 5.35
CA ASN A 98 20.72 6.25 5.28
C ASN A 98 21.70 5.10 5.11
N THR A 99 22.46 5.12 4.02
CA THR A 99 23.49 4.13 3.69
C THR A 99 24.87 4.69 4.03
N VAL A 100 25.84 3.83 4.34
CA VAL A 100 27.22 4.23 4.68
C VAL A 100 28.27 3.62 3.75
N THR A 101 27.85 2.76 2.82
CA THR A 101 28.68 2.14 1.79
C THR A 101 28.00 2.25 0.42
N THR A 102 28.74 1.94 -0.65
CA THR A 102 28.27 2.04 -2.05
C THR A 102 28.25 0.69 -2.78
N ASN A 103 28.34 -0.41 -2.02
CA ASN A 103 28.37 -1.76 -2.56
C ASN A 103 26.95 -2.33 -2.78
N ASN A 104 26.86 -3.55 -3.33
CA ASN A 104 25.57 -4.23 -3.55
C ASN A 104 24.76 -4.39 -2.27
N ASP A 105 25.42 -4.59 -1.12
CA ASP A 105 24.73 -4.71 0.17
C ASP A 105 24.01 -3.40 0.52
N ALA A 106 24.64 -2.24 0.31
CA ALA A 106 23.99 -0.94 0.49
C ALA A 106 22.76 -0.77 -0.41
N VAL A 107 22.84 -1.21 -1.66
CA VAL A 107 21.68 -1.18 -2.56
C VAL A 107 20.55 -2.07 -2.04
N ALA A 108 20.88 -3.28 -1.56
CA ALA A 108 19.90 -4.19 -1.00
C ALA A 108 19.15 -3.61 0.21
N THR A 109 19.80 -2.75 1.02
CA THR A 109 19.15 -2.11 2.18
C THR A 109 17.95 -1.23 1.85
N PHE A 110 17.79 -0.79 0.59
CA PHE A 110 16.60 -0.03 0.17
C PHE A 110 15.81 -0.70 -0.95
N VAL A 111 16.42 -1.61 -1.72
CA VAL A 111 15.67 -2.36 -2.74
C VAL A 111 14.77 -3.41 -2.08
N ASN A 112 15.32 -4.24 -1.18
CA ASN A 112 14.59 -5.36 -0.60
C ASN A 112 13.38 -4.95 0.25
N PRO A 113 13.51 -4.04 1.24
CA PRO A 113 12.36 -3.66 2.06
C PRO A 113 11.29 -2.90 1.29
N TYR A 114 11.68 -2.06 0.31
CA TYR A 114 10.74 -1.11 -0.28
C TYR A 114 10.13 -1.57 -1.60
N TYR A 115 10.86 -2.36 -2.40
CA TYR A 115 10.34 -2.90 -3.67
C TYR A 115 9.93 -4.37 -3.59
N PHE A 116 10.62 -5.18 -2.78
CA PHE A 116 10.28 -6.60 -2.59
C PHE A 116 9.50 -6.87 -1.30
N ASN A 117 9.30 -5.85 -0.46
CA ASN A 117 8.57 -5.93 0.80
C ASN A 117 8.99 -7.13 1.67
N ASP A 118 10.31 -7.36 1.79
CA ASP A 118 10.88 -8.48 2.55
C ASP A 118 10.69 -8.38 4.09
N LYS A 119 9.98 -7.33 4.54
CA LYS A 119 9.65 -7.02 5.92
C LYS A 119 10.85 -6.64 6.81
N SER A 120 12.03 -6.39 6.21
CA SER A 120 13.22 -5.95 6.95
C SER A 120 13.17 -4.48 7.42
N ALA A 121 12.27 -3.66 6.85
CA ALA A 121 11.98 -2.30 7.29
C ALA A 121 10.50 -1.94 7.08
N THR A 122 10.04 -0.89 7.78
CA THR A 122 8.69 -0.35 7.56
C THR A 122 8.58 0.28 6.18
N ASN A 123 7.70 -0.28 5.34
CA ASN A 123 7.40 0.21 4.00
C ASN A 123 6.09 1.03 4.01
N PHE A 124 6.19 2.34 3.74
CA PHE A 124 5.07 3.27 3.72
C PHE A 124 4.33 3.35 2.39
N TRP A 125 4.84 2.72 1.31
CA TRP A 125 4.15 2.69 0.01
C TRP A 125 2.98 1.72 0.01
N CYS A 126 3.15 0.61 0.74
CA CYS A 126 2.26 -0.54 0.70
C CYS A 126 1.93 -1.01 2.13
N PRO A 127 1.49 -0.11 3.03
CA PRO A 127 1.22 -0.53 4.40
C PRO A 127 0.07 -1.54 4.36
N MET A 128 0.28 -2.68 5.03
CA MET A 128 -0.79 -3.64 5.25
C MET A 128 -1.89 -2.95 6.07
N TYR A 129 -3.10 -2.88 5.52
CA TYR A 129 -4.26 -2.34 6.24
C TYR A 129 -4.67 -3.34 7.31
N PRO A 130 -4.71 -2.99 8.60
CA PRO A 130 -5.01 -3.97 9.64
C PRO A 130 -6.46 -4.45 9.54
N VAL A 131 -6.76 -5.58 10.17
CA VAL A 131 -8.16 -6.01 10.31
C VAL A 131 -8.86 -5.04 11.27
N HIS A 132 -9.89 -4.37 10.77
CA HIS A 132 -10.67 -3.39 11.52
C HIS A 132 -12.02 -3.96 11.92
N PRO A 133 -12.40 -3.90 13.21
CA PRO A 133 -13.78 -4.15 13.61
C PRO A 133 -14.73 -3.14 12.98
N THR A 134 -15.87 -3.60 12.47
CA THR A 134 -16.94 -2.76 11.90
C THR A 134 -18.20 -2.72 12.78
N SER A 135 -18.22 -3.48 13.86
CA SER A 135 -19.29 -3.50 14.85
C SER A 135 -18.74 -3.22 16.25
N SER A 136 -19.57 -2.63 17.12
CA SER A 136 -19.18 -2.23 18.48
C SER A 136 -18.85 -3.40 19.41
N ASP A 137 -19.31 -4.60 19.07
CA ASP A 137 -19.06 -5.86 19.77
C ASP A 137 -17.87 -6.63 19.18
N ASN A 138 -17.16 -6.06 18.18
CA ASN A 138 -16.09 -6.69 17.44
C ASN A 138 -16.48 -8.05 16.82
N SER A 139 -17.75 -8.23 16.44
CA SER A 139 -18.22 -9.45 15.79
C SER A 139 -18.09 -9.41 14.25
N SER A 140 -18.07 -8.21 13.68
CA SER A 140 -17.88 -7.97 12.25
C SER A 140 -16.55 -7.28 11.97
N PHE A 141 -15.92 -7.61 10.84
CA PHE A 141 -14.59 -7.13 10.49
C PHE A 141 -14.52 -6.69 9.03
N THR A 142 -13.58 -5.79 8.74
CA THR A 142 -13.18 -5.45 7.38
C THR A 142 -11.67 -5.34 7.28
N PHE A 143 -11.14 -5.62 6.09
CA PHE A 143 -9.78 -5.26 5.71
C PHE A 143 -9.72 -5.05 4.20
N GLN A 144 -8.70 -4.36 3.74
CA GLN A 144 -8.56 -3.98 2.33
C GLN A 144 -7.10 -3.88 1.94
N GLU A 145 -6.82 -4.03 0.66
CA GLU A 145 -5.57 -3.54 0.09
C GLU A 145 -5.84 -2.84 -1.24
N PRO A 146 -5.20 -1.68 -1.49
CA PRO A 146 -4.26 -1.00 -0.60
C PRO A 146 -4.94 -0.27 0.56
N TYR A 147 -4.13 0.35 1.44
CA TYR A 147 -4.65 1.14 2.55
C TYR A 147 -5.63 2.25 2.12
N ASN A 148 -5.37 2.89 0.97
CA ASN A 148 -6.22 3.91 0.35
C ASN A 148 -7.16 3.35 -0.72
N TYR A 149 -7.64 2.11 -0.56
CA TYR A 149 -8.59 1.48 -1.48
C TYR A 149 -9.79 2.41 -1.76
N ASP A 150 -10.04 2.64 -3.05
CA ASP A 150 -11.05 3.58 -3.57
C ASP A 150 -12.16 2.87 -4.37
N GLY A 151 -12.29 1.56 -4.18
CA GLY A 151 -13.25 0.71 -4.85
C GLY A 151 -14.57 0.54 -4.11
N PRO A 152 -15.42 -0.39 -4.57
CA PRO A 152 -16.70 -0.69 -3.95
C PRO A 152 -16.55 -1.36 -2.57
N TYR A 153 -17.46 -1.01 -1.67
CA TYR A 153 -17.64 -1.59 -0.33
C TYR A 153 -18.99 -2.31 -0.17
N SER A 154 -19.81 -2.30 -1.23
CA SER A 154 -21.13 -2.90 -1.31
C SER A 154 -21.45 -3.29 -2.75
N THR A 155 -22.49 -4.11 -2.94
CA THR A 155 -22.97 -4.57 -4.25
C THR A 155 -23.36 -3.44 -5.19
N ASP A 156 -23.79 -2.30 -4.64
CA ASP A 156 -24.20 -1.13 -5.41
C ASP A 156 -23.03 -0.16 -5.66
N GLY A 157 -21.86 -0.44 -5.06
CA GLY A 157 -20.66 0.34 -5.23
C GLY A 157 -20.13 0.30 -6.65
N GLN A 158 -19.35 1.32 -7.02
CA GLN A 158 -18.66 1.41 -8.30
C GLN A 158 -17.20 1.69 -8.05
N TRP A 159 -16.35 1.41 -9.04
CA TRP A 159 -14.98 1.88 -8.98
C TRP A 159 -14.86 3.36 -9.30
N THR A 160 -13.95 4.04 -8.60
CA THR A 160 -13.67 5.45 -8.82
C THR A 160 -13.03 5.70 -10.20
N VAL A 161 -13.48 6.75 -10.90
CA VAL A 161 -12.99 7.22 -12.21
C VAL A 161 -13.00 8.78 -12.27
N PRO A 162 -12.12 9.45 -13.05
CA PRO A 162 -11.00 8.91 -13.81
C PRO A 162 -9.89 8.47 -12.88
N PHE A 163 -9.13 7.48 -13.34
CA PHE A 163 -8.08 6.87 -12.56
C PHE A 163 -6.74 7.59 -12.80
N ASP A 164 -6.02 7.92 -11.72
CA ASP A 164 -4.88 8.85 -11.72
C ASP A 164 -3.50 8.19 -11.80
N GLY A 165 -3.37 6.85 -11.68
CA GLY A 165 -2.05 6.21 -11.74
C GLY A 165 -1.80 5.06 -10.77
N GLN A 166 -1.06 5.28 -9.68
CA GLN A 166 -0.83 4.24 -8.66
C GLN A 166 -1.67 4.45 -7.40
N THR A 167 -2.37 5.58 -7.27
CA THR A 167 -3.27 5.82 -6.14
C THR A 167 -4.34 4.73 -6.12
N GLY A 168 -4.71 4.24 -4.94
CA GLY A 168 -5.70 3.19 -4.81
C GLY A 168 -5.27 1.83 -5.36
N ARG A 169 -3.97 1.57 -5.59
CA ARG A 169 -3.47 0.24 -5.97
C ARG A 169 -2.59 -0.47 -4.95
N TYR A 170 -2.68 -1.79 -4.94
CA TYR A 170 -1.71 -2.62 -4.25
C TYR A 170 -0.34 -2.55 -4.91
N CYS A 171 0.66 -3.10 -4.23
CA CYS A 171 2.04 -3.15 -4.72
C CYS A 171 2.41 -4.51 -5.28
N ASN A 172 3.45 -4.52 -6.11
CA ASN A 172 4.12 -5.75 -6.51
C ASN A 172 4.70 -6.47 -5.29
N PHE A 173 4.93 -7.78 -5.43
CA PHE A 173 5.55 -8.63 -4.43
C PHE A 173 4.88 -8.58 -3.05
N ALA A 174 3.59 -8.26 -3.00
CA ALA A 174 2.82 -8.33 -1.76
C ALA A 174 2.80 -9.77 -1.25
N ASN A 175 2.93 -9.94 0.06
CA ASN A 175 2.79 -11.22 0.75
C ASN A 175 2.27 -10.96 2.16
N ASN A 176 1.03 -10.49 2.19
CA ASN A 176 0.34 -10.04 3.39
C ASN A 176 -0.58 -11.15 3.90
N GLN A 177 -0.67 -11.25 5.23
CA GLN A 177 -1.46 -12.28 5.89
C GLN A 177 -2.29 -11.65 6.99
N TYR A 178 -3.57 -12.01 6.99
CA TYR A 178 -4.59 -11.55 7.92
C TYR A 178 -5.14 -12.75 8.68
N THR A 179 -5.23 -12.62 10.00
CA THR A 179 -5.83 -13.64 10.87
C THR A 179 -7.08 -13.09 11.51
N ILE A 180 -8.19 -13.79 11.34
CA ILE A 180 -9.50 -13.40 11.87
C ILE A 180 -10.01 -14.55 12.74
N ASN A 181 -10.31 -14.25 13.99
CA ASN A 181 -10.95 -15.20 14.91
C ASN A 181 -12.46 -15.08 14.76
N ARG A 182 -13.15 -16.22 14.63
CA ARG A 182 -14.61 -16.24 14.68
C ARG A 182 -15.06 -15.74 16.07
N PRO A 183 -16.05 -14.85 16.15
CA PRO A 183 -16.63 -14.45 17.43
C PRO A 183 -17.21 -15.65 18.20
N ASP A 184 -17.07 -15.67 19.53
CA ASP A 184 -17.53 -16.79 20.38
C ASP A 184 -19.05 -17.02 20.31
N ASN A 185 -19.83 -15.99 19.97
CA ASN A 185 -21.29 -16.01 19.84
C ASN A 185 -21.77 -16.34 18.41
N ALA A 186 -20.89 -16.81 17.54
CA ALA A 186 -21.19 -17.14 16.15
C ALA A 186 -20.89 -18.62 15.85
N ASP A 187 -21.75 -19.30 15.09
CA ASP A 187 -21.49 -20.67 14.61
C ASP A 187 -20.67 -20.67 13.30
N GLY A 188 -20.58 -19.53 12.62
CA GLY A 188 -19.76 -19.34 11.43
C GLY A 188 -19.55 -17.87 11.08
N MET A 189 -19.01 -17.64 9.88
CA MET A 189 -18.77 -16.33 9.30
C MET A 189 -19.16 -16.34 7.83
N THR A 190 -19.76 -15.25 7.38
CA THR A 190 -19.95 -14.95 5.97
C THR A 190 -18.90 -13.93 5.54
N VAL A 191 -18.10 -14.29 4.54
CA VAL A 191 -17.07 -13.44 3.95
C VAL A 191 -17.58 -12.92 2.62
N THR A 192 -17.48 -11.62 2.39
CA THR A 192 -17.83 -10.94 1.14
C THR A 192 -16.61 -10.17 0.64
N VAL A 193 -16.29 -10.33 -0.64
CA VAL A 193 -15.09 -9.78 -1.28
C VAL A 193 -15.48 -8.96 -2.50
N PHE A 194 -14.94 -7.76 -2.59
CA PHE A 194 -14.94 -6.89 -3.77
C PHE A 194 -13.52 -6.76 -4.26
N TYR A 195 -13.23 -7.01 -5.54
CA TYR A 195 -11.84 -7.07 -5.98
C TYR A 195 -11.60 -6.76 -7.46
N GLU A 196 -10.42 -6.21 -7.73
CA GLU A 196 -9.75 -6.14 -9.02
C GLU A 196 -8.26 -6.43 -8.82
N LEU A 197 -7.85 -7.61 -9.25
CA LEU A 197 -6.53 -8.21 -9.16
C LEU A 197 -6.05 -8.62 -10.56
N GLU A 198 -4.75 -8.84 -10.75
CA GLU A 198 -4.28 -9.44 -11.99
C GLU A 198 -4.76 -10.88 -12.12
N ALA A 199 -5.55 -11.16 -13.16
CA ALA A 199 -6.15 -12.47 -13.37
C ALA A 199 -5.10 -13.57 -13.55
N GLY A 200 -5.17 -14.59 -12.68
CA GLY A 200 -4.31 -15.79 -12.74
C GLY A 200 -2.89 -15.58 -12.23
N LYS A 201 -2.58 -14.45 -11.59
CA LYS A 201 -1.24 -14.14 -11.09
C LYS A 201 -1.26 -13.58 -9.67
N ASP A 202 -2.19 -12.68 -9.39
CA ASP A 202 -2.39 -12.11 -8.06
C ASP A 202 -3.59 -12.77 -7.41
N PHE A 203 -3.44 -13.14 -6.15
CA PHE A 203 -4.39 -13.99 -5.45
C PHE A 203 -4.69 -13.48 -4.06
N LEU A 204 -5.98 -13.45 -3.72
CA LEU A 204 -6.47 -13.39 -2.36
C LEU A 204 -7.02 -14.76 -1.98
N ASN A 205 -6.28 -15.49 -1.15
CA ASN A 205 -6.61 -16.83 -0.71
C ASN A 205 -7.13 -16.84 0.72
N PHE A 206 -8.10 -17.68 1.02
CA PHE A 206 -8.66 -17.88 2.36
C PHE A 206 -8.45 -19.32 2.79
N TYR A 207 -7.97 -19.51 4.02
CA TYR A 207 -7.64 -20.82 4.60
C TYR A 207 -8.34 -21.03 5.94
N ASP A 208 -8.69 -22.27 6.23
CA ASP A 208 -9.21 -22.68 7.54
C ASP A 208 -8.09 -22.78 8.60
N ALA A 209 -8.47 -23.11 9.84
CA ALA A 209 -7.54 -23.26 10.95
C ALA A 209 -6.52 -24.41 10.78
N SER A 210 -6.78 -25.34 9.86
CA SER A 210 -5.88 -26.44 9.48
C SER A 210 -5.05 -26.12 8.23
N ASN A 211 -5.09 -24.87 7.76
CA ASN A 211 -4.40 -24.39 6.56
C ASN A 211 -4.90 -25.04 5.24
N ASN A 212 -6.13 -25.53 5.20
CA ASN A 212 -6.77 -25.95 3.96
C ASN A 212 -7.36 -24.74 3.24
N LEU A 213 -7.21 -24.68 1.91
CA LEU A 213 -7.79 -23.62 1.09
C LEU A 213 -9.33 -23.72 1.08
N ILE A 214 -10.00 -22.64 1.48
CA ILE A 214 -11.46 -22.50 1.44
C ILE A 214 -11.90 -21.82 0.13
N ALA A 215 -11.27 -20.69 -0.20
CA ALA A 215 -11.62 -19.88 -1.36
C ALA A 215 -10.37 -19.16 -1.91
N SER A 216 -10.38 -18.87 -3.21
CA SER A 216 -9.31 -18.16 -3.93
C SER A 216 -9.92 -17.17 -4.91
N PHE A 217 -9.49 -15.92 -4.85
CA PHE A 217 -9.96 -14.84 -5.72
C PHE A 217 -8.80 -14.27 -6.53
N THR A 218 -9.05 -14.07 -7.83
CA THR A 218 -8.13 -13.47 -8.80
C THR A 218 -8.93 -12.88 -9.96
N GLY A 219 -8.41 -11.89 -10.66
CA GLY A 219 -9.16 -11.17 -11.71
C GLY A 219 -10.07 -10.09 -11.12
N TYR A 220 -11.29 -9.93 -11.64
CA TYR A 220 -12.16 -8.81 -11.30
C TYR A 220 -13.59 -9.27 -10.98
N ASP A 221 -14.14 -8.79 -9.88
CA ASP A 221 -15.57 -8.93 -9.56
C ASP A 221 -16.07 -7.80 -8.64
N ILE A 222 -17.18 -7.18 -9.05
CA ILE A 222 -17.91 -6.16 -8.28
C ILE A 222 -19.24 -6.66 -7.71
N SER A 223 -19.68 -7.86 -8.10
CA SER A 223 -20.97 -8.44 -7.72
C SER A 223 -21.01 -9.05 -6.32
N SER A 224 -19.98 -8.78 -5.49
CA SER A 224 -19.82 -9.28 -4.12
C SER A 224 -19.69 -10.81 -4.05
N SER A 225 -18.56 -11.32 -4.52
CA SER A 225 -18.19 -12.72 -4.30
C SER A 225 -18.23 -13.06 -2.82
N SER A 226 -18.95 -14.11 -2.42
CA SER A 226 -19.10 -14.47 -1.00
C SER A 226 -19.06 -15.97 -0.73
N PHE A 227 -18.66 -16.33 0.49
CA PHE A 227 -18.67 -17.71 0.99
C PHE A 227 -18.91 -17.76 2.49
N TYR A 228 -19.40 -18.90 2.97
CA TYR A 228 -19.60 -19.22 4.39
C TYR A 228 -18.46 -20.12 4.89
N THR A 229 -18.06 -19.94 6.15
CA THR A 229 -17.14 -20.84 6.84
C THR A 229 -17.44 -20.96 8.33
N ALA A 230 -17.32 -22.16 8.88
CA ALA A 230 -17.43 -22.44 10.31
C ALA A 230 -16.05 -22.61 10.99
N THR A 231 -14.97 -22.20 10.33
CA THR A 231 -13.62 -22.28 10.92
C THR A 231 -13.52 -21.36 12.15
N PRO A 232 -12.89 -21.79 13.25
CA PRO A 232 -12.64 -20.91 14.41
C PRO A 232 -11.62 -19.81 14.10
N VAL A 233 -10.68 -20.08 13.19
CA VAL A 233 -9.67 -19.13 12.72
C VAL A 233 -9.67 -19.13 11.20
N LEU A 234 -9.87 -17.97 10.59
CA LEU A 234 -9.78 -17.74 9.16
C LEU A 234 -8.46 -17.00 8.88
N THR A 235 -7.66 -17.55 7.96
CA THR A 235 -6.46 -16.86 7.47
C THR A 235 -6.72 -16.37 6.05
N ALA A 236 -6.61 -15.07 5.80
CA ALA A 236 -6.58 -14.53 4.45
C ALA A 236 -5.14 -14.18 4.06
N ARG A 237 -4.72 -14.53 2.84
CA ARG A 237 -3.38 -14.25 2.33
C ARG A 237 -3.48 -13.60 0.95
N PHE A 238 -2.95 -12.40 0.84
CA PHE A 238 -2.81 -11.70 -0.43
C PHE A 238 -1.38 -11.82 -0.95
N THR A 239 -1.26 -12.22 -2.21
CA THR A 239 0.02 -12.30 -2.92
C THR A 239 -0.05 -11.65 -4.29
N SER A 240 0.98 -10.89 -4.66
CA SER A 240 1.12 -10.32 -6.01
C SER A 240 2.48 -10.63 -6.66
N ASP A 241 2.52 -10.59 -7.99
CA ASP A 241 3.73 -10.81 -8.78
C ASP A 241 4.61 -9.54 -8.92
N ASN A 242 5.52 -9.53 -9.89
CA ASN A 242 6.48 -8.45 -10.11
C ASN A 242 5.99 -7.31 -11.01
N GLN A 243 4.76 -7.36 -11.52
CA GLN A 243 4.25 -6.45 -12.53
C GLN A 243 2.75 -6.22 -12.37
N SER A 244 2.21 -5.29 -13.16
CA SER A 244 0.76 -5.13 -13.32
C SER A 244 -0.05 -5.02 -12.03
N VAL A 245 -0.03 -3.85 -11.39
CA VAL A 245 -0.88 -3.60 -10.21
C VAL A 245 -2.26 -3.08 -10.60
N PHE A 246 -3.28 -3.49 -9.84
CA PHE A 246 -4.68 -3.09 -10.02
C PHE A 246 -5.27 -2.49 -8.74
N ARG A 247 -6.57 -2.16 -8.73
CA ARG A 247 -7.24 -1.42 -7.64
C ARG A 247 -7.40 -2.20 -6.33
N GLY A 248 -7.11 -3.50 -6.33
CA GLY A 248 -7.02 -4.29 -5.11
C GLY A 248 -8.36 -4.81 -4.64
N PHE A 249 -8.60 -4.85 -3.34
CA PHE A 249 -9.78 -5.48 -2.76
C PHE A 249 -10.25 -4.85 -1.46
N ASN A 250 -11.53 -5.07 -1.17
CA ASN A 250 -12.11 -4.91 0.16
C ASN A 250 -12.82 -6.21 0.57
N VAL A 251 -12.61 -6.61 1.83
CA VAL A 251 -13.23 -7.79 2.44
C VAL A 251 -14.11 -7.35 3.59
N ASN A 252 -15.33 -7.85 3.64
CA ASN A 252 -16.26 -7.69 4.75
C ASN A 252 -16.59 -9.05 5.34
N ILE A 253 -16.51 -9.17 6.65
CA ILE A 253 -16.78 -10.40 7.39
C ILE A 253 -17.88 -10.12 8.40
N LYS A 254 -18.94 -10.91 8.34
CA LYS A 254 -20.07 -10.84 9.28
C LYS A 254 -20.21 -12.17 10.02
N PRO A 255 -20.56 -12.15 11.32
CA PRO A 255 -20.84 -13.36 12.07
C PRO A 255 -22.11 -14.02 11.53
N HIS A 256 -22.12 -15.34 11.47
CA HIS A 256 -23.34 -16.11 11.33
C HIS A 256 -23.88 -16.42 12.74
N PRO A 257 -25.09 -15.96 13.10
CA PRO A 257 -25.62 -16.14 14.45
C PRO A 257 -25.78 -17.63 14.78
N THR A 258 -25.50 -18.01 16.03
CA THR A 258 -25.87 -19.33 16.54
C THR A 258 -27.39 -19.46 16.53
N SER A 259 -27.90 -20.50 15.84
CA SER A 259 -29.30 -20.91 15.93
C SER A 259 -29.71 -21.33 17.33
#